data_AF-A0A963HK18-F1
#
_entry.id   AF-A0A963HK18-F1
#
_cell.length_a   1.000
_cell.length_b   1.000
_cell.length_c   1.000
_cell.angle_alpha   90.00
_cell.angle_beta   90.00
_cell.angle_gamma   90.00
#
_symmetry.space_group_name_H-M   'P 1'
#
loop_
_entity.id
_entity.type
_entity.pdbx_description
1 polymer ?
#
loop_
_entity_poly.entity_id
_entity_poly.type
_entity_poly.pdbx_seq_one_letter_code
_entity_poly.pdbx_strand_id
1 'polypeptide(L)'
;MQNSASTLIIPVESQVRELDAKLLLACFAAERGFPVIIGSRAYIHFQVASIPRGVYLAKSMRHLSNLMFLILRRLGHDIVAWEEEALVHPPAETYFTLRLSPVTVRNVSHVFAWGQENVDLLKSYPKLPKNLPIHVTGNPRGDMLRKELRPYFDMAAKDLKQRYGNFILINTNFSDVNPFIPNIGLFLPNQDSQQPKRLGQSGAGMSMAFAEGLYKHKLAVLEDFKQLIPALESAFPDLNIIVRPHPSENQKLYRDIAAQCIRVKVITEGNVIPWLLASEALVHNGCTTGLEAYVLGVPAVSYLATLNEFYDYEFQGLPTKLSYQCFNFEQLKETLSRIHVSEIGAADGSDRLDLINYYLAARNGPFACERIIDILEASGYKEKQPPAQSVCNYLQGWLFTKVKAALTYLNMHRPGPNRSGYHDHRFPELSVSDIEHKIAHLGSLLRRFENIRVEQFSKHIFKIST
;
A
#
# COMPACT_ATOMS: atom_id res chain seq x y z
N MET A 1 3.32 -39.69 -2.52
CA MET A 1 3.51 -38.35 -1.90
C MET A 1 2.36 -38.15 -0.94
N GLN A 2 2.63 -37.89 0.34
CA GLN A 2 1.56 -37.53 1.28
C GLN A 2 0.88 -36.25 0.76
N ASN A 3 -0.44 -36.29 0.58
CA ASN A 3 -1.24 -35.10 0.32
C ASN A 3 -1.12 -34.20 1.56
N SER A 4 -0.50 -33.04 1.39
CA SER A 4 -0.32 -32.04 2.45
C SER A 4 -0.70 -30.67 1.90
N ALA A 5 -1.27 -29.83 2.75
CA ALA A 5 -1.59 -28.45 2.40
C ALA A 5 -0.35 -27.69 1.88
N SER A 6 -0.58 -26.82 0.91
CA SER A 6 0.40 -25.88 0.40
C SER A 6 0.79 -24.89 1.49
N THR A 7 2.08 -24.61 1.64
CA THR A 7 2.51 -23.49 2.48
C THR A 7 2.16 -22.16 1.80
N LEU A 8 1.40 -21.30 2.47
CA LEU A 8 1.15 -19.95 1.98
C LEU A 8 2.31 -19.04 2.38
N ILE A 9 2.97 -18.43 1.40
CA ILE A 9 4.12 -17.56 1.60
C ILE A 9 3.67 -16.11 1.38
N ILE A 10 3.57 -15.35 2.47
CA ILE A 10 2.99 -14.00 2.51
C ILE A 10 4.12 -12.98 2.79
N PRO A 11 4.75 -12.43 1.74
CA PRO A 11 5.78 -11.41 1.89
C PRO A 11 5.21 -10.04 2.27
N VAL A 12 5.88 -9.35 3.19
CA VAL A 12 5.53 -8.00 3.68
C VAL A 12 6.67 -7.05 3.35
N GLU A 13 6.41 -5.95 2.64
CA GLU A 13 7.45 -4.96 2.31
C GLU A 13 7.56 -3.81 3.30
N SER A 14 6.41 -3.34 3.78
CA SER A 14 6.32 -2.26 4.75
C SER A 14 5.50 -2.76 5.91
N GLN A 15 6.11 -2.81 7.08
CA GLN A 15 5.44 -3.28 8.28
C GLN A 15 4.21 -2.40 8.58
N VAL A 16 4.41 -1.09 8.59
CA VAL A 16 3.39 -0.09 8.91
C VAL A 16 2.20 -0.10 7.95
N ARG A 17 2.42 -0.43 6.66
CA ARG A 17 1.36 -0.37 5.62
C ARG A 17 0.70 -1.71 5.33
N GLU A 18 1.43 -2.81 5.48
CA GLU A 18 1.01 -4.11 4.95
C GLU A 18 0.90 -5.21 6.02
N LEU A 19 1.59 -5.11 7.17
CA LEU A 19 1.70 -6.23 8.10
C LEU A 19 0.35 -6.62 8.71
N ASP A 20 -0.41 -5.68 9.26
CA ASP A 20 -1.65 -6.00 9.97
C ASP A 20 -2.67 -6.68 9.04
N ALA A 21 -2.82 -6.17 7.82
CA ALA A 21 -3.68 -6.75 6.79
C ALA A 21 -3.20 -8.14 6.34
N LYS A 22 -1.90 -8.36 6.21
CA LYS A 22 -1.34 -9.66 5.82
C LYS A 22 -1.36 -10.67 6.97
N LEU A 23 -1.26 -10.22 8.21
CA LEU A 23 -1.47 -11.05 9.40
C LEU A 23 -2.93 -11.49 9.49
N LEU A 24 -3.89 -10.61 9.19
CA LEU A 24 -5.29 -11.00 9.09
C LEU A 24 -5.47 -12.16 8.10
N LEU A 25 -4.97 -12.01 6.87
CA LEU A 25 -5.00 -13.09 5.86
C LEU A 25 -4.31 -14.37 6.36
N ALA A 26 -3.16 -14.26 7.03
CA ALA A 26 -2.46 -15.39 7.61
C ALA A 26 -3.31 -16.12 8.66
N CYS A 27 -4.08 -15.38 9.47
CA CYS A 27 -4.97 -15.96 10.47
C CYS A 27 -6.11 -16.74 9.83
N PHE A 28 -6.79 -16.15 8.84
CA PHE A 28 -7.84 -16.84 8.06
C PHE A 28 -7.32 -18.11 7.38
N ALA A 29 -6.11 -18.06 6.83
CA ALA A 29 -5.47 -19.22 6.21
C ALA A 29 -5.14 -20.32 7.24
N ALA A 30 -4.49 -19.96 8.35
CA ALA A 30 -4.08 -20.91 9.38
C ALA A 30 -5.26 -21.60 10.06
N GLU A 31 -6.34 -20.85 10.35
CA GLU A 31 -7.58 -21.39 10.90
C GLU A 31 -8.23 -22.41 9.95
N ARG A 32 -8.02 -22.25 8.64
CA ARG A 32 -8.48 -23.20 7.60
C ARG A 32 -7.50 -24.33 7.30
N GLY A 33 -6.42 -24.44 8.08
CA GLY A 33 -5.46 -25.54 8.02
C GLY A 33 -4.28 -25.33 7.05
N PHE A 34 -4.09 -24.12 6.50
CA PHE A 34 -2.90 -23.82 5.73
C PHE A 34 -1.71 -23.51 6.67
N PRO A 35 -0.54 -24.13 6.48
CA PRO A 35 0.68 -23.62 7.09
C PRO A 35 1.07 -22.30 6.41
N VAL A 36 1.35 -21.25 7.19
CA VAL A 36 1.67 -19.92 6.65
C VAL A 36 3.09 -19.51 7.05
N ILE A 37 3.83 -18.95 6.10
CA ILE A 37 5.10 -18.27 6.32
C ILE A 37 4.91 -16.80 5.96
N ILE A 38 5.05 -15.91 6.95
CA ILE A 38 4.88 -14.46 6.80
C ILE A 38 6.12 -13.72 7.31
N GLY A 39 6.46 -12.59 6.71
CA GLY A 39 7.59 -11.80 7.16
C GLY A 39 8.12 -10.81 6.13
N SER A 40 9.30 -10.24 6.41
CA SER A 40 9.97 -9.32 5.48
C SER A 40 10.17 -9.97 4.12
N ARG A 41 9.73 -9.30 3.05
CA ARG A 41 9.88 -9.77 1.66
C ARG A 41 11.33 -10.14 1.34
N ALA A 42 12.28 -9.29 1.74
CA ALA A 42 13.70 -9.52 1.47
C ALA A 42 14.19 -10.81 2.16
N TYR A 43 13.82 -11.00 3.43
CA TYR A 43 14.24 -12.18 4.20
C TYR A 43 13.56 -13.45 3.73
N ILE A 44 12.27 -13.39 3.36
CA ILE A 44 11.59 -14.50 2.67
C ILE A 44 12.34 -14.89 1.41
N HIS A 45 12.78 -13.93 0.59
CA HIS A 45 13.56 -14.23 -0.62
C HIS A 45 14.91 -14.88 -0.31
N PHE A 46 15.53 -14.60 0.84
CA PHE A 46 16.76 -15.27 1.26
C PHE A 46 16.52 -16.73 1.67
N GLN A 47 15.35 -17.01 2.24
CA GLN A 47 15.00 -18.32 2.79
C GLN A 47 14.09 -19.15 1.89
N VAL A 48 13.66 -18.64 0.73
CA VAL A 48 12.62 -19.29 -0.07
C VAL A 48 12.98 -20.70 -0.53
N ALA A 49 14.26 -20.99 -0.75
CA ALA A 49 14.74 -22.34 -1.07
C ALA A 49 14.69 -23.33 0.12
N SER A 50 14.44 -22.84 1.33
CA SER A 50 14.27 -23.61 2.56
C SER A 50 12.80 -23.71 2.99
N ILE A 51 11.89 -23.02 2.31
CA ILE A 51 10.45 -23.04 2.62
C ILE A 51 9.81 -24.23 1.88
N PRO A 52 8.91 -25.01 2.52
CA PRO A 52 8.18 -26.07 1.83
C PRO A 52 7.43 -25.57 0.59
N ARG A 53 7.28 -26.43 -0.43
CA ARG A 53 6.58 -26.07 -1.67
C ARG A 53 5.16 -25.60 -1.36
N GLY A 54 4.73 -24.57 -2.08
CA GLY A 54 3.49 -23.88 -1.76
C GLY A 54 3.23 -22.68 -2.65
N VAL A 55 2.38 -21.78 -2.17
CA VAL A 55 1.86 -20.66 -2.94
C VAL A 55 2.45 -19.35 -2.43
N TYR A 56 3.19 -18.66 -3.30
CA TYR A 56 3.75 -17.34 -3.01
C TYR A 56 2.78 -16.23 -3.42
N LEU A 57 2.46 -15.33 -2.49
CA LEU A 57 1.58 -14.21 -2.70
C LEU A 57 2.37 -12.96 -3.13
N ALA A 58 2.40 -12.71 -4.43
CA ALA A 58 3.09 -11.56 -4.99
C ALA A 58 2.28 -10.27 -4.81
N LYS A 59 2.92 -9.24 -4.25
CA LYS A 59 2.32 -7.90 -4.08
C LYS A 59 2.16 -7.08 -5.36
N SER A 60 2.82 -7.49 -6.44
CA SER A 60 2.84 -6.79 -7.74
C SER A 60 3.40 -7.70 -8.82
N MET A 61 3.10 -7.39 -10.07
CA MET A 61 3.55 -8.14 -11.25
C MET A 61 4.54 -7.33 -12.10
N ARG A 62 5.42 -6.56 -11.46
CA ARG A 62 6.38 -5.66 -12.13
C ARG A 62 7.56 -6.41 -12.76
N HIS A 63 8.20 -5.79 -13.76
CA HIS A 63 9.43 -6.31 -14.38
C HIS A 63 10.56 -6.57 -13.37
N LEU A 64 10.64 -5.76 -12.29
CA LEU A 64 11.60 -5.94 -11.19
C LEU A 64 11.49 -7.31 -10.50
N SER A 65 10.34 -7.98 -10.62
CA SER A 65 10.10 -9.30 -10.04
C SER A 65 10.43 -10.46 -10.97
N ASN A 66 10.86 -10.21 -12.24
CA ASN A 66 11.12 -11.25 -13.25
C ASN A 66 12.04 -12.36 -12.72
N LEU A 67 13.21 -11.99 -12.18
CA LEU A 67 14.19 -12.96 -11.66
C LEU A 67 13.61 -13.75 -10.48
N MET A 68 12.85 -13.09 -9.60
CA MET A 68 12.30 -13.77 -8.44
C MET A 68 11.18 -14.74 -8.81
N PHE A 69 10.33 -14.38 -9.77
CA PHE A 69 9.28 -15.29 -10.25
C PHE A 69 9.89 -16.52 -10.92
N LEU A 70 10.97 -16.36 -11.69
CA LEU A 70 11.72 -17.49 -12.24
C LEU A 70 12.24 -18.42 -11.15
N ILE A 71 12.87 -17.86 -10.11
CA ILE A 71 13.39 -18.63 -8.97
C ILE A 71 12.27 -19.38 -8.25
N LEU A 72 11.16 -18.71 -7.94
CA LEU A 72 10.00 -19.30 -7.27
C LEU A 72 9.44 -20.50 -8.05
N ARG A 73 9.24 -20.35 -9.36
CA ARG A 73 8.75 -21.44 -10.23
C ARG A 73 9.74 -22.61 -10.28
N ARG A 74 11.05 -22.32 -10.36
CA ARG A 74 12.10 -23.36 -10.36
C ARG A 74 12.20 -24.13 -9.06
N LEU A 75 11.87 -23.51 -7.93
CA LEU A 75 11.78 -24.18 -6.63
C LEU A 75 10.48 -24.98 -6.46
N GLY A 76 9.54 -24.89 -7.41
CA GLY A 76 8.26 -25.59 -7.35
C GLY A 76 7.20 -24.87 -6.53
N HIS A 77 7.30 -23.54 -6.39
CA HIS A 77 6.20 -22.73 -5.88
C HIS A 77 5.27 -22.30 -7.01
N ASP A 78 3.98 -22.22 -6.69
CA ASP A 78 3.00 -21.48 -7.48
C ASP A 78 2.96 -20.02 -7.03
N ILE A 79 2.55 -19.13 -7.94
CA ILE A 79 2.52 -17.70 -7.67
C ILE A 79 1.10 -17.22 -7.88
N VAL A 80 0.51 -16.64 -6.85
CA VAL A 80 -0.73 -15.86 -6.95
C VAL A 80 -0.36 -14.40 -6.71
N ALA A 81 -1.14 -13.46 -7.24
CA ALA A 81 -0.78 -12.05 -7.16
C ALA A 81 -1.99 -11.14 -6.89
N TRP A 82 -1.72 -10.01 -6.27
CA TRP A 82 -2.52 -8.80 -6.41
C TRP A 82 -1.59 -7.64 -6.74
N GLU A 83 -2.16 -6.47 -6.94
CA GLU A 83 -1.39 -5.24 -7.10
C GLU A 83 -1.68 -4.28 -5.94
N GLU A 84 -0.66 -4.03 -5.12
CA GLU A 84 -0.77 -3.30 -3.83
C GLU A 84 -1.20 -1.84 -3.98
N GLU A 85 -0.96 -1.22 -5.13
CA GLU A 85 -1.29 0.18 -5.46
C GLU A 85 -2.28 0.24 -6.64
N ALA A 86 -3.21 -0.72 -6.73
CA ALA A 86 -4.17 -0.81 -7.84
C ALA A 86 -5.36 0.14 -7.74
N LEU A 87 -5.64 0.75 -6.57
CA LEU A 87 -6.81 1.60 -6.38
C LEU A 87 -6.65 3.02 -6.96
N VAL A 88 -5.43 3.57 -6.89
CA VAL A 88 -5.12 4.92 -7.39
C VAL A 88 -3.95 4.78 -8.34
N HIS A 89 -4.24 4.86 -9.63
CA HIS A 89 -3.28 4.50 -10.67
C HIS A 89 -3.36 5.39 -11.91
N PRO A 90 -2.27 5.46 -12.70
CA PRO A 90 -2.30 6.15 -13.98
C PRO A 90 -3.31 5.62 -14.99
N PRO A 91 -3.59 6.37 -16.07
CA PRO A 91 -4.19 5.81 -17.27
C PRO A 91 -3.53 4.50 -17.70
N ALA A 92 -4.33 3.62 -18.31
CA ALA A 92 -3.98 2.22 -18.55
C ALA A 92 -2.60 2.02 -19.18
N GLU A 93 -2.25 2.76 -20.22
CA GLU A 93 -0.95 2.63 -20.90
C GLU A 93 0.23 2.85 -19.95
N THR A 94 0.19 3.93 -19.16
CA THR A 94 1.21 4.25 -18.16
C THR A 94 1.17 3.25 -17.00
N TYR A 95 -0.01 2.80 -16.57
CA TYR A 95 -0.11 1.75 -15.55
C TYR A 95 0.55 0.44 -16.00
N PHE A 96 0.34 0.02 -17.25
CA PHE A 96 0.90 -1.21 -17.78
C PHE A 96 2.42 -1.19 -17.85
N THR A 97 3.02 -0.07 -18.25
CA THR A 97 4.49 0.05 -18.28
C THR A 97 5.10 0.05 -16.89
N LEU A 98 4.43 0.69 -15.92
CA LEU A 98 4.93 0.84 -14.55
C LEU A 98 4.72 -0.41 -13.68
N ARG A 99 3.56 -1.07 -13.81
CA ARG A 99 3.07 -2.06 -12.85
C ARG A 99 3.07 -3.49 -13.38
N LEU A 100 3.06 -3.71 -14.70
CA LEU A 100 2.96 -5.05 -15.29
C LEU A 100 4.21 -5.43 -16.10
N SER A 101 4.49 -6.73 -16.14
CA SER A 101 5.49 -7.32 -17.04
C SER A 101 4.90 -8.55 -17.72
N PRO A 102 5.03 -8.70 -19.03
CA PRO A 102 4.56 -9.90 -19.73
C PRO A 102 5.25 -11.17 -19.24
N VAL A 103 6.46 -11.04 -18.68
CA VAL A 103 7.21 -12.17 -18.13
C VAL A 103 6.64 -12.58 -16.79
N THR A 104 6.41 -11.65 -15.86
CA THR A 104 5.86 -11.98 -14.54
C THR A 104 4.42 -12.47 -14.63
N VAL A 105 3.56 -11.78 -15.38
CA VAL A 105 2.12 -12.10 -15.46
C VAL A 105 1.88 -13.53 -15.97
N ARG A 106 2.72 -14.02 -16.91
CA ARG A 106 2.66 -15.41 -17.40
C ARG A 106 3.00 -16.48 -16.35
N ASN A 107 3.62 -16.11 -15.25
CA ASN A 107 3.98 -17.04 -14.17
C ASN A 107 2.97 -17.03 -13.02
N VAL A 108 1.90 -16.24 -13.12
CA VAL A 108 0.86 -16.13 -12.10
C VAL A 108 -0.27 -17.12 -12.39
N SER A 109 -0.71 -17.86 -11.37
CA SER A 109 -1.80 -18.82 -11.44
C SER A 109 -3.17 -18.17 -11.18
N HIS A 110 -3.24 -17.18 -10.28
CA HIS A 110 -4.46 -16.42 -9.96
C HIS A 110 -4.13 -14.95 -9.68
N VAL A 111 -4.99 -14.04 -10.12
CA VAL A 111 -4.95 -12.63 -9.73
C VAL A 111 -6.14 -12.29 -8.85
N PHE A 112 -5.88 -11.64 -7.72
CA PHE A 112 -6.88 -11.12 -6.79
C PHE A 112 -7.01 -9.61 -6.99
N ALA A 113 -8.17 -9.18 -7.48
CA ALA A 113 -8.48 -7.79 -7.79
C ALA A 113 -9.17 -7.10 -6.60
N TRP A 114 -8.84 -5.81 -6.41
CA TRP A 114 -9.45 -4.97 -5.37
C TRP A 114 -10.95 -4.76 -5.60
N GLY A 115 -11.39 -4.66 -6.86
CA GLY A 115 -12.76 -4.41 -7.28
C GLY A 115 -12.93 -4.71 -8.76
N GLN A 116 -14.12 -4.44 -9.29
CA GLN A 116 -14.43 -4.67 -10.71
C GLN A 116 -13.58 -3.77 -11.62
N GLU A 117 -13.32 -2.54 -11.20
CA GLU A 117 -12.45 -1.62 -11.96
C GLU A 117 -11.08 -2.24 -12.25
N ASN A 118 -10.46 -2.83 -11.23
CA ASN A 118 -9.14 -3.40 -11.39
C ASN A 118 -9.16 -4.62 -12.34
N VAL A 119 -10.27 -5.36 -12.40
CA VAL A 119 -10.47 -6.42 -13.40
C VAL A 119 -10.53 -5.85 -14.81
N ASP A 120 -11.30 -4.78 -15.00
CA ASP A 120 -11.49 -4.15 -16.31
C ASP A 120 -10.18 -3.54 -16.83
N LEU A 121 -9.42 -2.89 -15.93
CA LEU A 121 -8.06 -2.43 -16.20
C LEU A 121 -7.14 -3.57 -16.62
N LEU A 122 -7.09 -4.67 -15.85
CA LEU A 122 -6.23 -5.80 -16.17
C LEU A 122 -6.62 -6.49 -17.48
N LYS A 123 -7.92 -6.62 -17.78
CA LYS A 123 -8.43 -7.20 -19.03
C LYS A 123 -8.09 -6.37 -20.26
N SER A 124 -7.94 -5.05 -20.11
CA SER A 124 -7.46 -4.18 -21.20
C SER A 124 -5.96 -4.27 -21.45
N TYR A 125 -5.19 -5.01 -20.63
CA TYR A 125 -3.76 -5.22 -20.86
C TYR A 125 -3.52 -6.16 -22.05
N PRO A 126 -2.89 -5.70 -23.15
CA PRO A 126 -2.78 -6.50 -24.38
C PRO A 126 -1.95 -7.79 -24.23
N LYS A 127 -1.11 -7.86 -23.21
CA LYS A 127 -0.22 -9.00 -22.94
C LYS A 127 -0.71 -9.88 -21.79
N LEU A 128 -1.96 -9.70 -21.36
CA LEU A 128 -2.60 -10.58 -20.38
C LEU A 128 -2.78 -11.98 -20.98
N PRO A 129 -2.40 -13.06 -20.26
CA PRO A 129 -2.70 -14.42 -20.71
C PRO A 129 -4.22 -14.65 -20.79
N LYS A 130 -4.70 -15.19 -21.92
CA LYS A 130 -6.14 -15.34 -22.21
C LYS A 130 -6.94 -16.08 -21.13
N ASN A 131 -6.33 -17.05 -20.47
CA ASN A 131 -6.98 -17.91 -19.50
C ASN A 131 -6.52 -17.63 -18.06
N LEU A 132 -5.90 -16.47 -17.78
CA LEU A 132 -5.48 -16.12 -16.43
C LEU A 132 -6.73 -15.81 -15.58
N PRO A 133 -7.03 -16.58 -14.52
CA PRO A 133 -8.14 -16.30 -13.63
C PRO A 133 -7.91 -15.00 -12.86
N ILE A 134 -8.83 -14.05 -12.98
CA ILE A 134 -8.86 -12.81 -12.21
C ILE A 134 -10.13 -12.81 -11.36
N HIS A 135 -9.97 -12.67 -10.05
CA HIS A 135 -11.06 -12.81 -9.08
C HIS A 135 -11.30 -11.48 -8.37
N VAL A 136 -12.56 -11.04 -8.33
CA VAL A 136 -12.97 -9.86 -7.55
C VAL A 136 -13.11 -10.25 -6.08
N THR A 137 -12.01 -10.19 -5.35
CA THR A 137 -11.96 -10.60 -3.94
C THR A 137 -11.98 -9.43 -2.98
N GLY A 138 -11.56 -8.24 -3.40
CA GLY A 138 -11.11 -7.22 -2.47
C GLY A 138 -9.63 -7.42 -2.12
N ASN A 139 -9.18 -6.72 -1.08
CA ASN A 139 -7.82 -6.85 -0.54
C ASN A 139 -7.89 -6.83 0.99
N PRO A 140 -7.04 -7.59 1.71
CA PRO A 140 -7.00 -7.55 3.18
C PRO A 140 -6.79 -6.14 3.79
N ARG A 141 -6.16 -5.21 3.06
CA ARG A 141 -6.10 -3.80 3.49
C ARG A 141 -7.46 -3.13 3.50
N GLY A 142 -8.34 -3.48 2.57
CA GLY A 142 -9.75 -3.07 2.57
C GLY A 142 -10.51 -3.65 3.76
N ASP A 143 -10.21 -4.90 4.16
CA ASP A 143 -10.81 -5.51 5.35
C ASP A 143 -10.49 -4.70 6.61
N MET A 144 -9.25 -4.22 6.76
CA MET A 144 -8.84 -3.37 7.90
C MET A 144 -9.59 -2.03 8.01
N LEU A 145 -10.29 -1.59 6.95
CA LEU A 145 -11.09 -0.36 6.97
C LEU A 145 -12.56 -0.60 7.36
N ARG A 146 -12.99 -1.87 7.41
CA ARG A 146 -14.37 -2.26 7.71
C ARG A 146 -14.72 -2.00 9.16
N LYS A 147 -16.01 -1.71 9.42
CA LYS A 147 -16.52 -1.34 10.74
C LYS A 147 -16.16 -2.35 11.83
N GLU A 148 -16.13 -3.64 11.49
CA GLU A 148 -15.78 -4.75 12.37
C GLU A 148 -14.33 -4.71 12.86
N LEU A 149 -13.42 -4.13 12.06
CA LEU A 149 -11.98 -4.08 12.35
C LEU A 149 -11.47 -2.68 12.69
N ARG A 150 -12.27 -1.63 12.48
CA ARG A 150 -11.92 -0.26 12.91
C ARG A 150 -11.45 -0.17 14.38
N PRO A 151 -12.08 -0.88 15.35
CA PRO A 151 -11.63 -0.82 16.74
C PRO A 151 -10.19 -1.28 16.98
N TYR A 152 -9.60 -2.03 16.03
CA TYR A 152 -8.17 -2.38 16.05
C TYR A 152 -7.26 -1.15 16.19
N PHE A 153 -7.71 0.01 15.73
CA PHE A 153 -6.96 1.26 15.75
C PHE A 153 -7.40 2.22 16.86
N ASP A 154 -8.41 1.89 17.67
CA ASP A 154 -9.01 2.82 18.65
C ASP A 154 -8.00 3.32 19.67
N MET A 155 -7.17 2.43 20.23
CA MET A 155 -6.16 2.82 21.21
C MET A 155 -5.15 3.80 20.63
N ALA A 156 -4.69 3.54 19.39
CA ALA A 156 -3.75 4.42 18.71
C ALA A 156 -4.41 5.77 18.34
N ALA A 157 -5.66 5.77 17.89
CA ALA A 157 -6.39 7.00 17.58
C ALA A 157 -6.67 7.84 18.85
N LYS A 158 -7.00 7.20 19.98
CA LYS A 158 -7.18 7.87 21.27
C LYS A 158 -5.89 8.50 21.78
N ASP A 159 -4.77 7.77 21.70
CA ASP A 159 -3.45 8.31 22.05
C ASP A 159 -3.09 9.54 21.20
N LEU A 160 -3.34 9.49 19.88
CA LEU A 160 -3.14 10.63 18.99
C LEU A 160 -3.99 11.83 19.39
N LYS A 161 -5.29 11.62 19.67
CA LYS A 161 -6.20 12.69 20.10
C LYS A 161 -5.78 13.27 21.46
N GLN A 162 -5.27 12.44 22.38
CA GLN A 162 -4.73 12.90 23.67
C GLN A 162 -3.47 13.76 23.48
N ARG A 163 -2.56 13.36 22.59
CA ARG A 163 -1.30 14.08 22.34
C ARG A 163 -1.46 15.36 21.54
N TYR A 164 -2.41 15.40 20.60
CA TYR A 164 -2.53 16.48 19.62
C TYR A 164 -3.86 17.25 19.68
N GLY A 165 -4.79 16.88 20.57
CA GLY A 165 -6.10 17.52 20.66
C GLY A 165 -6.92 17.33 19.37
N ASN A 166 -7.77 18.30 19.07
CA ASN A 166 -8.49 18.35 17.79
C ASN A 166 -7.56 18.93 16.71
N PHE A 167 -7.53 18.28 15.54
CA PHE A 167 -6.66 18.72 14.46
C PHE A 167 -7.20 18.43 13.07
N ILE A 168 -6.80 19.28 12.12
CA ILE A 168 -6.92 19.02 10.68
C ILE A 168 -5.67 18.28 10.23
N LEU A 169 -5.85 17.18 9.52
CA LEU A 169 -4.75 16.38 8.96
C LEU A 169 -4.51 16.78 7.50
N ILE A 170 -3.26 17.06 7.15
CA ILE A 170 -2.83 17.32 5.78
C ILE A 170 -1.90 16.19 5.34
N ASN A 171 -2.38 15.32 4.45
CA ASN A 171 -1.53 14.30 3.83
C ASN A 171 -1.06 14.78 2.46
N THR A 172 0.24 14.73 2.22
CA THR A 172 0.84 15.13 0.93
C THR A 172 1.25 13.94 0.09
N ASN A 173 1.41 14.15 -1.22
CA ASN A 173 1.88 13.14 -2.17
C ASN A 173 2.88 13.71 -3.20
N PHE A 174 3.76 14.63 -2.79
CA PHE A 174 4.65 15.39 -3.68
C PHE A 174 6.02 14.75 -3.86
N SER A 175 6.16 13.43 -3.73
CA SER A 175 7.45 12.73 -3.91
C SER A 175 8.05 12.93 -5.30
N ASP A 176 7.23 13.22 -6.31
CA ASP A 176 7.66 13.50 -7.69
C ASP A 176 8.49 14.79 -7.82
N VAL A 177 8.21 15.79 -6.98
CA VAL A 177 8.76 17.15 -7.07
C VAL A 177 9.52 17.60 -5.83
N ASN A 178 9.30 16.92 -4.69
CA ASN A 178 9.97 17.16 -3.41
C ASN A 178 10.53 15.85 -2.81
N PRO A 179 11.35 15.06 -3.54
CA PRO A 179 11.86 13.79 -3.03
C PRO A 179 12.92 13.98 -1.94
N PHE A 180 12.90 13.13 -0.90
CA PHE A 180 13.99 13.06 0.09
C PHE A 180 15.28 12.48 -0.50
N ILE A 181 15.14 11.41 -1.31
CA ILE A 181 16.24 10.83 -2.09
C ILE A 181 16.06 11.30 -3.54
N PRO A 182 16.96 12.10 -4.11
CA PRO A 182 16.72 12.74 -5.40
C PRO A 182 16.38 11.77 -6.55
N ASN A 183 16.96 10.58 -6.56
CA ASN A 183 16.67 9.56 -7.58
C ASN A 183 15.24 9.02 -7.53
N ILE A 184 14.50 9.21 -6.44
CA ILE A 184 13.10 8.76 -6.31
C ILE A 184 12.15 9.68 -7.09
N GLY A 185 12.49 10.97 -7.21
CA GLY A 185 11.65 11.96 -7.88
C GLY A 185 11.38 11.65 -9.35
N LEU A 186 10.52 12.46 -9.96
CA LEU A 186 10.11 12.25 -11.34
C LEU A 186 11.25 12.53 -12.32
N PHE A 187 12.06 13.54 -12.02
CA PHE A 187 13.28 13.87 -12.75
C PHE A 187 14.49 13.79 -11.82
N LEU A 188 15.61 13.33 -12.36
CA LEU A 188 16.90 13.41 -11.69
C LEU A 188 17.33 14.89 -11.59
N PRO A 189 18.00 15.29 -10.49
CA PRO A 189 18.61 16.61 -10.42
C PRO A 189 19.56 16.81 -11.58
N ASN A 190 19.41 17.93 -12.28
CA ASN A 190 20.33 18.31 -13.34
C ASN A 190 20.99 19.62 -12.95
N GLN A 191 22.32 19.65 -12.89
CA GLN A 191 23.09 20.86 -12.58
C GLN A 191 23.27 21.75 -13.82
N ASP A 192 23.08 21.19 -15.01
CA ASP A 192 23.25 21.88 -16.28
C ASP A 192 21.91 21.94 -17.03
N SER A 193 21.38 23.15 -17.21
CA SER A 193 20.12 23.40 -17.92
C SER A 193 20.17 23.07 -19.42
N GLN A 194 21.36 22.87 -19.99
CA GLN A 194 21.52 22.51 -21.41
C GLN A 194 21.41 21.00 -21.66
N GLN A 195 21.48 20.16 -20.62
CA GLN A 195 21.32 18.72 -20.77
C GLN A 195 19.84 18.29 -20.73
N PRO A 196 19.44 17.29 -21.53
CA PRO A 196 18.06 16.81 -21.53
C PRO A 196 17.68 16.25 -20.16
N LYS A 197 16.48 16.59 -19.69
CA LYS A 197 15.94 16.07 -18.42
C LYS A 197 15.90 14.55 -18.46
N ARG A 198 16.42 13.92 -17.41
CA ARG A 198 16.42 12.47 -17.25
C ARG A 198 15.39 12.07 -16.20
N LEU A 199 14.60 11.05 -16.51
CA LEU A 199 13.59 10.52 -15.59
C LEU A 199 14.26 9.85 -14.39
N GLY A 200 13.73 10.13 -13.20
CA GLY A 200 14.05 9.40 -11.99
C GLY A 200 13.18 8.15 -11.84
N GLN A 201 13.16 7.57 -10.64
CA GLN A 201 12.53 6.28 -10.39
C GLN A 201 11.00 6.33 -10.52
N SER A 202 10.35 7.42 -10.09
CA SER A 202 8.89 7.55 -10.23
C SER A 202 8.48 7.76 -11.68
N GLY A 203 9.33 8.41 -12.48
CA GLY A 203 9.11 8.65 -13.92
C GLY A 203 9.47 7.47 -14.82
N ALA A 204 10.15 6.44 -14.29
CA ALA A 204 10.70 5.35 -15.08
C ALA A 204 9.60 4.56 -15.84
N GLY A 205 9.53 4.73 -17.16
CA GLY A 205 8.52 4.07 -18.01
C GLY A 205 7.37 4.99 -18.45
N MET A 206 7.38 6.26 -18.04
CA MET A 206 6.49 7.30 -18.55
C MET A 206 7.03 7.91 -19.85
N SER A 207 6.14 8.47 -20.67
CA SER A 207 6.56 9.34 -21.77
C SER A 207 7.09 10.67 -21.21
N MET A 208 8.03 11.30 -21.92
CA MET A 208 8.58 12.60 -21.49
C MET A 208 7.49 13.68 -21.38
N ALA A 209 6.56 13.72 -22.33
CA ALA A 209 5.46 14.69 -22.31
C ALA A 209 4.55 14.53 -21.07
N PHE A 210 4.19 13.28 -20.72
CA PHE A 210 3.40 13.00 -19.53
C PHE A 210 4.17 13.38 -18.26
N ALA A 211 5.46 12.99 -18.16
CA ALA A 211 6.27 13.31 -17.00
C ALA A 211 6.44 14.83 -16.81
N GLU A 212 6.68 15.58 -17.88
CA GLU A 212 6.83 17.04 -17.78
C GLU A 212 5.55 17.74 -17.36
N GLY A 213 4.39 17.30 -17.88
CA GLY A 213 3.10 17.85 -17.46
C GLY A 213 2.78 17.51 -16.01
N LEU A 214 2.99 16.26 -15.59
CA LEU A 214 2.77 15.82 -14.20
C LEU A 214 3.66 16.60 -13.23
N TYR A 215 4.94 16.79 -13.58
CA TYR A 215 5.88 17.56 -12.75
C TYR A 215 5.44 19.02 -12.57
N LYS A 216 5.03 19.68 -13.66
CA LYS A 216 4.53 21.06 -13.61
C LYS A 216 3.29 21.15 -12.73
N HIS A 217 2.34 20.23 -12.90
CA HIS A 217 1.13 20.18 -12.09
C HIS A 217 1.44 19.96 -10.60
N LYS A 218 2.24 18.94 -10.28
CA LYS A 218 2.61 18.63 -8.88
C LYS A 218 3.41 19.74 -8.22
N LEU A 219 4.24 20.47 -8.97
CA LEU A 219 4.92 21.66 -8.44
C LEU A 219 3.94 22.79 -8.11
N ALA A 220 2.98 23.07 -8.99
CA ALA A 220 1.98 24.11 -8.74
C ALA A 220 1.12 23.78 -7.52
N VAL A 221 0.65 22.54 -7.39
CA VAL A 221 -0.10 22.08 -6.21
C VAL A 221 0.77 22.10 -4.95
N LEU A 222 2.07 21.79 -5.03
CA LEU A 222 2.97 21.93 -3.90
C LEU A 222 3.05 23.40 -3.42
N GLU A 223 3.12 24.35 -4.34
CA GLU A 223 3.10 25.79 -4.00
C GLU A 223 1.78 26.20 -3.34
N ASP A 224 0.64 25.68 -3.82
CA ASP A 224 -0.65 25.87 -3.16
C ASP A 224 -0.62 25.36 -1.71
N PHE A 225 -0.06 24.16 -1.48
CA PHE A 225 0.03 23.57 -0.14
C PHE A 225 0.99 24.32 0.79
N LYS A 226 2.06 24.91 0.26
CA LYS A 226 2.97 25.76 1.04
C LYS A 226 2.26 26.99 1.61
N GLN A 227 1.34 27.58 0.84
CA GLN A 227 0.51 28.70 1.28
C GLN A 227 -0.65 28.25 2.17
N LEU A 228 -1.21 27.07 1.88
CA LEU A 228 -2.36 26.52 2.58
C LEU A 228 -2.09 26.25 4.06
N ILE A 229 -0.93 25.68 4.39
CA ILE A 229 -0.58 25.28 5.76
C ILE A 229 -0.69 26.45 6.77
N PRO A 230 -0.01 27.60 6.57
CA PRO A 230 -0.15 28.74 7.47
C PRO A 230 -1.53 29.40 7.39
N ALA A 231 -2.18 29.39 6.22
CA ALA A 231 -3.53 29.94 6.07
C ALA A 231 -4.55 29.18 6.92
N LEU A 232 -4.47 27.85 6.97
CA LEU A 232 -5.33 27.02 7.82
C LEU A 232 -5.09 27.27 9.31
N GLU A 233 -3.84 27.40 9.75
CA GLU A 233 -3.54 27.76 11.14
C GLU A 233 -4.20 29.08 11.54
N SER A 234 -4.14 30.08 10.65
CA SER A 234 -4.72 31.41 10.88
C SER A 234 -6.26 31.35 10.93
N ALA A 235 -6.89 30.59 10.03
CA ALA A 235 -8.33 30.48 9.95
C ALA A 235 -8.96 29.65 11.07
N PHE A 236 -8.22 28.71 11.66
CA PHE A 236 -8.70 27.81 12.71
C PHE A 236 -7.82 27.92 13.98
N PRO A 237 -7.97 29.00 14.78
CA PRO A 237 -7.11 29.26 15.94
C PRO A 237 -7.22 28.19 17.04
N ASP A 238 -8.34 27.47 17.09
CA ASP A 238 -8.63 26.43 18.09
C ASP A 238 -8.20 25.01 17.66
N LEU A 239 -7.69 24.85 16.44
CA LEU A 239 -7.29 23.57 15.88
C LEU A 239 -5.78 23.50 15.66
N ASN A 240 -5.22 22.32 15.93
CA ASN A 240 -3.87 22.00 15.46
C ASN A 240 -3.89 21.62 13.98
N ILE A 241 -2.78 21.86 13.28
CA ILE A 241 -2.60 21.45 11.89
C ILE A 241 -1.49 20.39 11.86
N ILE A 242 -1.85 19.15 11.56
CA ILE A 242 -0.86 18.07 11.43
C ILE A 242 -0.57 17.86 9.96
N VAL A 243 0.66 18.20 9.55
CA VAL A 243 1.17 17.89 8.22
C VAL A 243 1.87 16.54 8.29
N ARG A 244 1.41 15.60 7.46
CA ARG A 244 1.97 14.25 7.37
C ARG A 244 2.48 13.98 5.96
N PRO A 245 3.76 14.28 5.70
CA PRO A 245 4.35 14.08 4.39
C PRO A 245 4.41 12.61 4.00
N HIS A 246 4.35 12.32 2.69
CA HIS A 246 4.64 10.96 2.22
C HIS A 246 6.07 10.56 2.63
N PRO A 247 6.35 9.30 3.00
CA PRO A 247 7.67 8.89 3.51
C PRO A 247 8.85 9.12 2.56
N SER A 248 8.58 9.28 1.26
CA SER A 248 9.60 9.57 0.24
C SER A 248 9.80 11.06 -0.02
N GLU A 249 9.07 11.95 0.67
CA GLU A 249 9.21 13.40 0.55
C GLU A 249 10.26 13.99 1.49
N ASN A 250 10.90 15.08 1.05
CA ASN A 250 11.80 15.84 1.91
C ASN A 250 10.99 16.62 2.95
N GLN A 251 11.09 16.19 4.21
CA GLN A 251 10.39 16.80 5.33
C GLN A 251 10.88 18.21 5.66
N LYS A 252 12.08 18.61 5.22
CA LYS A 252 12.67 19.92 5.54
C LYS A 252 11.74 21.05 5.11
N LEU A 253 11.17 20.97 3.91
CA LEU A 253 10.24 21.97 3.38
C LEU A 253 9.10 22.26 4.35
N TYR A 254 8.44 21.21 4.84
CA TYR A 254 7.31 21.35 5.76
C TYR A 254 7.75 21.82 7.14
N ARG A 255 8.93 21.40 7.62
CA ARG A 255 9.48 21.86 8.90
C ARG A 255 9.85 23.33 8.88
N ASP A 256 10.37 23.83 7.76
CA ASP A 256 10.69 25.25 7.58
C ASP A 256 9.40 26.10 7.63
N ILE A 257 8.29 25.63 7.05
CA ILE A 257 6.98 26.27 7.16
C ILE A 257 6.47 26.21 8.59
N ALA A 258 6.48 25.02 9.20
CA ALA A 258 5.99 24.81 10.56
C ALA A 258 6.77 25.64 11.60
N ALA A 259 8.05 25.94 11.37
CA ALA A 259 8.85 26.79 12.26
C ALA A 259 8.36 28.25 12.32
N GLN A 260 7.51 28.68 11.38
CA GLN A 260 6.89 30.01 11.35
C GLN A 260 5.48 29.99 11.96
N CYS A 261 5.03 28.83 12.41
CA CYS A 261 3.69 28.56 12.92
C CYS A 261 3.77 28.07 14.38
N ILE A 262 2.72 28.30 15.16
CA ILE A 262 2.61 27.87 16.56
C ILE A 262 1.94 26.49 16.66
N ARG A 263 0.93 26.22 15.82
CA ARG A 263 0.05 25.04 15.88
C ARG A 263 0.25 24.04 14.74
N VAL A 264 1.20 24.29 13.84
CA VAL A 264 1.56 23.36 12.76
C VAL A 264 2.61 22.37 13.25
N LYS A 265 2.36 21.07 13.08
CA LYS A 265 3.32 20.01 13.41
C LYS A 265 3.54 19.09 12.20
N VAL A 266 4.79 18.71 11.95
CA VAL A 266 5.16 17.78 10.86
C VAL A 266 5.46 16.41 11.43
N ILE A 267 4.62 15.41 11.12
CA ILE A 267 4.67 14.10 11.78
C ILE A 267 4.50 12.96 10.77
N THR A 268 5.39 11.95 10.82
CA THR A 268 5.36 10.78 9.91
C THR A 268 5.31 9.43 10.63
N GLU A 269 4.85 9.39 11.88
CA GLU A 269 4.80 8.15 12.68
C GLU A 269 3.61 7.24 12.29
N GLY A 270 3.80 5.94 12.50
CA GLY A 270 2.73 4.94 12.53
C GLY A 270 1.95 4.74 11.23
N ASN A 271 0.91 3.90 11.32
CA ASN A 271 -0.07 3.66 10.24
C ASN A 271 -0.94 4.90 10.05
N VAL A 272 -1.40 5.19 8.82
CA VAL A 272 -2.28 6.33 8.53
C VAL A 272 -3.69 6.20 9.09
N ILE A 273 -4.21 4.98 9.27
CA ILE A 273 -5.59 4.76 9.71
C ILE A 273 -5.86 5.41 11.09
N PRO A 274 -5.02 5.23 12.14
CA PRO A 274 -5.17 5.96 13.39
C PRO A 274 -5.19 7.49 13.24
N TRP A 275 -4.38 8.05 12.34
CA TRP A 275 -4.34 9.49 12.09
C TRP A 275 -5.64 9.99 11.46
N LEU A 276 -6.20 9.24 10.50
CA LEU A 276 -7.49 9.55 9.90
C LEU A 276 -8.60 9.51 10.95
N LEU A 277 -8.65 8.44 11.76
CA LEU A 277 -9.68 8.26 12.81
C LEU A 277 -9.59 9.32 13.93
N ALA A 278 -8.40 9.85 14.19
CA ALA A 278 -8.20 10.89 15.22
C ALA A 278 -8.45 12.32 14.70
N SER A 279 -8.41 12.53 13.38
CA SER A 279 -8.55 13.86 12.77
C SER A 279 -10.01 14.33 12.67
N GLU A 280 -10.22 15.65 12.71
CA GLU A 280 -11.52 16.27 12.43
C GLU A 280 -11.85 16.20 10.93
N ALA A 281 -10.83 16.44 10.10
CA ALA A 281 -10.92 16.32 8.65
C ALA A 281 -9.54 16.04 8.03
N LEU A 282 -9.55 15.37 6.88
CA LEU A 282 -8.41 15.21 5.99
C LEU A 282 -8.43 16.26 4.88
N VAL A 283 -7.30 16.93 4.65
CA VAL A 283 -7.05 17.73 3.44
C VAL A 283 -5.97 17.05 2.60
N HIS A 284 -6.24 16.87 1.30
CA HIS A 284 -5.31 16.20 0.37
C HIS A 284 -5.47 16.70 -1.08
N ASN A 285 -4.62 16.23 -1.99
CA ASN A 285 -4.80 16.34 -3.45
C ASN A 285 -4.54 14.96 -4.08
N GLY A 286 -5.61 14.23 -4.44
CA GLY A 286 -5.48 12.94 -5.15
C GLY A 286 -4.70 11.83 -4.44
N CYS A 287 -4.68 11.78 -3.10
CA CYS A 287 -3.94 10.77 -2.32
C CYS A 287 -4.83 9.57 -1.96
N THR A 288 -4.30 8.34 -1.97
CA THR A 288 -5.03 7.13 -1.54
C THR A 288 -5.65 7.26 -0.15
N THR A 289 -5.08 8.09 0.72
CA THR A 289 -5.63 8.36 2.06
C THR A 289 -7.01 9.02 2.02
N GLY A 290 -7.38 9.70 0.92
CA GLY A 290 -8.75 10.20 0.70
C GLY A 290 -9.77 9.08 0.51
N LEU A 291 -9.41 8.01 -0.21
CA LEU A 291 -10.23 6.81 -0.30
C LEU A 291 -10.33 6.11 1.07
N GLU A 292 -9.21 5.97 1.79
CA GLU A 292 -9.20 5.35 3.11
C GLU A 292 -10.09 6.16 4.09
N ALA A 293 -10.03 7.49 4.06
CA ALA A 293 -10.88 8.38 4.84
C ALA A 293 -12.37 8.17 4.52
N TYR A 294 -12.73 8.14 3.23
CA TYR A 294 -14.10 7.88 2.79
C TYR A 294 -14.62 6.54 3.31
N VAL A 295 -13.83 5.46 3.20
CA VAL A 295 -14.23 4.13 3.70
C VAL A 295 -14.34 4.11 5.22
N LEU A 296 -13.51 4.85 5.95
CA LEU A 296 -13.58 5.00 7.40
C LEU A 296 -14.73 5.90 7.86
N GLY A 297 -15.32 6.71 6.97
CA GLY A 297 -16.33 7.70 7.32
C GLY A 297 -15.73 8.97 7.94
N VAL A 298 -14.47 9.27 7.64
CA VAL A 298 -13.78 10.50 8.06
C VAL A 298 -13.98 11.57 6.98
N PRO A 299 -14.40 12.80 7.34
CA PRO A 299 -14.51 13.91 6.38
C PRO A 299 -13.19 14.17 5.66
N ALA A 300 -13.26 14.28 4.33
CA ALA A 300 -12.10 14.53 3.50
C ALA A 300 -12.40 15.62 2.47
N VAL A 301 -11.43 16.50 2.26
CA VAL A 301 -11.47 17.59 1.28
C VAL A 301 -10.29 17.43 0.32
N SER A 302 -10.58 17.36 -0.96
CA SER A 302 -9.61 17.50 -2.03
C SER A 302 -9.45 18.98 -2.36
N TYR A 303 -8.27 19.54 -2.04
CA TYR A 303 -7.93 20.92 -2.35
C TYR A 303 -7.38 21.01 -3.78
N LEU A 304 -8.08 21.75 -4.63
CA LEU A 304 -7.91 21.84 -6.09
C LEU A 304 -7.74 23.30 -6.54
N ALA A 305 -6.99 24.11 -5.79
CA ALA A 305 -6.72 25.50 -6.15
C ALA A 305 -6.06 25.64 -7.52
N THR A 306 -5.06 24.82 -7.80
CA THR A 306 -4.59 24.55 -9.16
C THR A 306 -5.21 23.26 -9.68
N LEU A 307 -6.30 23.37 -10.44
CA LEU A 307 -6.94 22.22 -11.08
C LEU A 307 -6.31 21.91 -12.44
N ASN A 308 -6.03 20.63 -12.67
CA ASN A 308 -5.83 20.07 -13.99
C ASN A 308 -6.71 18.83 -14.15
N GLU A 309 -7.73 18.89 -15.01
CA GLU A 309 -8.71 17.82 -15.15
C GLU A 309 -8.07 16.45 -15.46
N PHE A 310 -7.06 16.42 -16.31
CA PHE A 310 -6.36 15.19 -16.65
C PHE A 310 -5.65 14.58 -15.42
N TYR A 311 -4.85 15.36 -14.69
CA TYR A 311 -4.11 14.83 -13.54
C TYR A 311 -4.99 14.59 -12.30
N ASP A 312 -5.97 15.45 -12.04
CA ASP A 312 -6.79 15.39 -10.84
C ASP A 312 -8.04 14.50 -10.98
N TYR A 313 -8.52 14.21 -12.21
CA TYR A 313 -9.67 13.34 -12.44
C TYR A 313 -9.38 12.05 -13.22
N GLU A 314 -8.46 12.05 -14.18
CA GLU A 314 -8.13 10.82 -14.94
C GLU A 314 -7.00 10.02 -14.29
N PHE A 315 -5.99 10.70 -13.72
CA PHE A 315 -4.83 10.05 -13.08
C PHE A 315 -5.03 9.78 -11.58
N GLN A 316 -5.47 10.77 -10.80
CA GLN A 316 -5.69 10.63 -9.35
C GLN A 316 -7.15 10.91 -8.94
N GLY A 317 -8.09 10.59 -9.84
CA GLY A 317 -9.49 10.97 -9.70
C GLY A 317 -10.27 10.30 -8.58
N LEU A 318 -9.96 9.06 -8.23
CA LEU A 318 -10.78 8.30 -7.29
C LEU A 318 -10.83 8.98 -5.91
N PRO A 319 -9.71 9.31 -5.23
CA PRO A 319 -9.76 10.05 -3.98
C PRO A 319 -10.43 11.42 -4.10
N THR A 320 -10.20 12.12 -5.22
CA THR A 320 -10.80 13.44 -5.47
C THR A 320 -12.32 13.37 -5.53
N LYS A 321 -12.87 12.39 -6.26
CA LYS A 321 -14.31 12.20 -6.46
C LYS A 321 -15.03 11.73 -5.17
N LEU A 322 -14.32 11.02 -4.29
CA LEU A 322 -14.84 10.56 -3.01
C LEU A 322 -14.85 11.64 -1.93
N SER A 323 -14.06 12.71 -2.09
CA SER A 323 -13.96 13.82 -1.13
C SER A 323 -14.86 15.00 -1.50
N TYR A 324 -15.03 15.95 -0.58
CA TYR A 324 -15.49 17.30 -0.93
C TYR A 324 -14.43 17.99 -1.79
N GLN A 325 -14.84 18.71 -2.83
CA GLN A 325 -13.91 19.37 -3.74
C GLN A 325 -13.94 20.87 -3.47
N CYS A 326 -12.78 21.46 -3.20
CA CYS A 326 -12.65 22.89 -2.93
C CYS A 326 -11.61 23.50 -3.86
N PHE A 327 -12.02 24.50 -4.65
CA PHE A 327 -11.22 25.11 -5.71
C PHE A 327 -10.51 26.40 -5.28
N ASN A 328 -10.70 26.82 -4.03
CA ASN A 328 -10.00 27.95 -3.41
C ASN A 328 -10.07 27.85 -1.88
N PHE A 329 -9.33 28.73 -1.21
CA PHE A 329 -9.22 28.73 0.25
C PHE A 329 -10.55 29.04 0.95
N GLU A 330 -11.39 29.93 0.41
CA GLU A 330 -12.67 30.28 1.05
C GLU A 330 -13.63 29.08 1.06
N GLN A 331 -13.74 28.35 -0.06
CA GLN A 331 -14.53 27.12 -0.13
C GLN A 331 -14.01 26.06 0.86
N LEU A 332 -12.68 25.92 0.96
CA LEU A 332 -12.05 25.01 1.91
C LEU A 332 -12.38 25.41 3.36
N LYS A 333 -12.23 26.69 3.70
CA LYS A 333 -12.51 27.24 5.02
C LYS A 333 -13.97 27.05 5.40
N GLU A 334 -14.90 27.35 4.50
CA GLU A 334 -16.33 27.12 4.71
C GLU A 334 -16.62 25.64 4.97
N THR A 335 -16.13 24.76 4.10
CA THR A 335 -16.32 23.30 4.22
C THR A 335 -15.76 22.77 5.54
N LEU A 336 -14.53 23.14 5.90
CA LEU A 336 -13.90 22.71 7.15
C LEU A 336 -14.61 23.29 8.38
N SER A 337 -15.15 24.51 8.31
CA SER A 337 -15.93 25.10 9.41
C SER A 337 -17.21 24.30 9.67
N ARG A 338 -17.91 23.90 8.61
CA ARG A 338 -19.12 23.06 8.69
C ARG A 338 -18.81 21.66 9.22
N ILE A 339 -17.68 21.07 8.81
CA ILE A 339 -17.19 19.80 9.38
C ILE A 339 -16.88 19.96 10.87
N HIS A 340 -16.17 21.03 11.25
CA HIS A 340 -15.72 21.26 12.62
C HIS A 340 -16.89 21.39 13.61
N VAL A 341 -17.98 22.05 13.20
CA VAL A 341 -19.21 22.15 14.01
C VAL A 341 -20.15 20.94 13.83
N SER A 342 -19.69 19.88 13.16
CA SER A 342 -20.44 18.65 12.88
C SER A 342 -21.75 18.86 12.10
N GLU A 343 -21.83 19.93 11.29
CA GLU A 343 -22.96 20.16 10.38
C GLU A 343 -22.93 19.15 9.21
N ILE A 344 -21.73 18.80 8.73
CA ILE A 344 -21.51 17.81 7.68
C ILE A 344 -20.47 16.78 8.11
N GLY A 345 -20.68 15.52 7.70
CA GLY A 345 -19.78 14.39 7.96
C GLY A 345 -18.88 14.07 6.77
N ALA A 346 -18.53 12.80 6.60
CA ALA A 346 -17.89 12.35 5.36
C ALA A 346 -18.83 12.53 4.16
N ALA A 347 -18.26 12.88 3.02
CA ALA A 347 -19.02 13.04 1.80
C ALA A 347 -19.81 11.76 1.49
N ASP A 348 -21.08 11.89 1.17
CA ASP A 348 -22.00 10.79 0.90
C ASP A 348 -22.68 10.97 -0.48
N GLY A 349 -23.67 10.13 -0.78
CA GLY A 349 -24.40 10.14 -2.05
C GLY A 349 -24.28 8.83 -2.84
N SER A 350 -25.31 8.53 -3.64
CA SER A 350 -25.39 7.33 -4.48
C SER A 350 -24.19 7.19 -5.41
N ASP A 351 -23.80 8.28 -6.07
CA ASP A 351 -22.74 8.26 -7.07
C ASP A 351 -21.38 7.90 -6.46
N ARG A 352 -21.09 8.40 -5.25
CA ARG A 352 -19.88 8.05 -4.51
C ARG A 352 -19.94 6.62 -4.01
N LEU A 353 -21.12 6.13 -3.61
CA LEU A 353 -21.32 4.75 -3.19
C LEU A 353 -21.09 3.77 -4.35
N ASP A 354 -21.65 4.07 -5.52
CA ASP A 354 -21.48 3.28 -6.73
C ASP A 354 -20.01 3.29 -7.18
N LEU A 355 -19.37 4.47 -7.15
CA LEU A 355 -17.96 4.61 -7.46
C LEU A 355 -17.08 3.75 -6.54
N ILE A 356 -17.23 3.84 -5.22
CA ILE A 356 -16.40 3.02 -4.32
C ILE A 356 -16.69 1.52 -4.47
N ASN A 357 -17.93 1.12 -4.78
CA ASN A 357 -18.28 -0.30 -4.95
C ASN A 357 -17.68 -0.89 -6.23
N TYR A 358 -17.47 -0.07 -7.25
CA TYR A 358 -16.76 -0.46 -8.47
C TYR A 358 -15.27 -0.70 -8.21
N TYR A 359 -14.63 0.13 -7.36
CA TYR A 359 -13.19 0.04 -7.07
C TYR A 359 -12.83 -0.92 -5.92
N LEU A 360 -13.70 -1.06 -4.92
CA LEU A 360 -13.41 -1.79 -3.68
C LEU A 360 -14.52 -2.80 -3.34
N ALA A 361 -14.22 -4.07 -3.56
CA ALA A 361 -15.04 -5.20 -3.14
C ALA A 361 -14.84 -5.53 -1.64
N ALA A 362 -15.64 -6.47 -1.14
CA ALA A 362 -15.59 -6.98 0.24
C ALA A 362 -15.80 -5.94 1.35
N ARG A 363 -16.43 -4.80 1.03
CA ARG A 363 -16.82 -3.78 2.03
C ARG A 363 -17.82 -4.30 3.07
N ASN A 364 -18.63 -5.29 2.69
CA ASN A 364 -19.61 -5.97 3.53
C ASN A 364 -19.63 -7.47 3.20
N GLY A 365 -20.24 -8.29 4.07
CA GLY A 365 -20.34 -9.74 3.90
C GLY A 365 -18.98 -10.44 4.13
N PRO A 366 -18.67 -11.52 3.40
CA PRO A 366 -17.40 -12.22 3.55
C PRO A 366 -16.21 -11.28 3.33
N PHE A 367 -15.19 -11.40 4.19
CA PHE A 367 -13.96 -10.61 4.10
C PHE A 367 -13.19 -10.93 2.82
N ALA A 368 -12.35 -10.01 2.35
CA ALA A 368 -11.44 -10.27 1.24
C ALA A 368 -10.50 -11.43 1.58
N CYS A 369 -10.07 -11.53 2.84
CA CYS A 369 -9.32 -12.68 3.33
C CYS A 369 -10.06 -14.00 3.09
N GLU A 370 -11.34 -14.09 3.46
CA GLU A 370 -12.15 -15.31 3.26
C GLU A 370 -12.29 -15.65 1.79
N ARG A 371 -12.64 -14.67 0.95
CA ARG A 371 -12.80 -14.85 -0.50
C ARG A 371 -11.51 -15.35 -1.16
N ILE A 372 -10.36 -14.83 -0.74
CA ILE A 372 -9.05 -15.27 -1.23
C ILE A 372 -8.80 -16.72 -0.83
N ILE A 373 -9.02 -17.09 0.44
CA ILE A 373 -8.79 -18.47 0.89
C ILE A 373 -9.79 -19.43 0.24
N ASP A 374 -11.06 -19.06 0.03
CA ASP A 374 -12.04 -19.86 -0.70
C ASP A 374 -11.53 -20.24 -2.10
N ILE A 375 -10.93 -19.28 -2.81
CA ILE A 375 -10.34 -19.53 -4.14
C ILE A 375 -9.13 -20.45 -4.05
N LEU A 376 -8.27 -20.29 -3.04
CA LEU A 376 -7.11 -21.16 -2.87
C LEU A 376 -7.53 -22.60 -2.53
N GLU A 377 -8.56 -22.78 -1.71
CA GLU A 377 -9.17 -24.09 -1.41
C GLU A 377 -9.81 -24.69 -2.66
N ALA A 378 -10.61 -23.93 -3.40
CA ALA A 378 -11.22 -24.39 -4.65
C ALA A 378 -10.19 -24.75 -5.73
N SER A 379 -8.98 -24.20 -5.65
CA SER A 379 -7.85 -24.51 -6.54
C SER A 379 -7.04 -25.73 -6.09
N GLY A 380 -7.43 -26.39 -5.00
CA GLY A 380 -6.81 -27.63 -4.49
C GLY A 380 -5.56 -27.43 -3.63
N TYR A 381 -5.25 -26.18 -3.24
CA TYR A 381 -4.02 -25.89 -2.48
C TYR A 381 -4.09 -26.37 -1.03
N LYS A 382 -5.29 -26.66 -0.50
CA LYS A 382 -5.46 -27.21 0.85
C LYS A 382 -5.11 -28.70 0.92
N GLU A 383 -5.34 -29.42 -0.17
CA GLU A 383 -5.14 -30.86 -0.23
C GLU A 383 -3.76 -31.22 -0.76
N LYS A 384 -3.22 -30.39 -1.67
CA LYS A 384 -1.98 -30.72 -2.39
C LYS A 384 -1.06 -29.52 -2.55
N GLN A 385 0.24 -29.79 -2.47
CA GLN A 385 1.29 -28.86 -2.86
C GLN A 385 1.36 -28.73 -4.39
N PRO A 386 1.88 -27.60 -4.92
CA PRO A 386 2.17 -27.47 -6.34
C PRO A 386 3.15 -28.55 -6.82
N PRO A 387 3.15 -28.87 -8.13
CA PRO A 387 3.97 -29.94 -8.67
C PRO A 387 5.46 -29.67 -8.45
N ALA A 388 6.17 -30.70 -7.99
CA ALA A 388 7.62 -30.63 -7.86
C ALA A 388 8.27 -30.42 -9.23
N GLN A 389 9.37 -29.67 -9.24
CA GLN A 389 10.18 -29.47 -10.44
C GLN A 389 11.20 -30.58 -10.61
N SER A 390 11.77 -30.71 -11.81
CA SER A 390 12.91 -31.60 -12.05
C SER A 390 14.08 -31.22 -11.12
N VAL A 391 14.88 -32.21 -10.73
CA VAL A 391 16.03 -32.00 -9.83
C VAL A 391 16.96 -30.91 -10.38
N CYS A 392 17.20 -30.89 -11.69
CA CYS A 392 18.01 -29.85 -12.34
C CYS A 392 17.40 -28.44 -12.18
N ASN A 393 16.10 -28.27 -12.45
CA ASN A 393 15.42 -26.98 -12.27
C ASN A 393 15.46 -26.53 -10.81
N TYR A 394 15.22 -27.46 -9.88
CA TYR A 394 15.27 -27.18 -8.45
C TYR A 394 16.67 -26.73 -8.02
N LEU A 395 17.73 -27.45 -8.41
CA LEU A 395 19.12 -27.07 -8.09
C LEU A 395 19.49 -25.71 -8.68
N GLN A 396 19.05 -25.40 -9.90
CA GLN A 396 19.25 -24.08 -10.49
C GLN A 396 18.50 -22.99 -9.71
N GLY A 397 17.24 -23.23 -9.30
CA GLY A 397 16.48 -22.31 -8.47
C GLY A 397 17.13 -22.07 -7.11
N TRP A 398 17.65 -23.13 -6.48
CA TRP A 398 18.40 -23.07 -5.23
C TRP A 398 19.67 -22.24 -5.39
N LEU A 399 20.48 -22.51 -6.42
CA LEU A 399 21.71 -21.77 -6.70
C LEU A 399 21.42 -20.29 -6.92
N PHE A 400 20.43 -19.96 -7.75
CA PHE A 400 20.02 -18.58 -8.00
C PHE A 400 19.55 -17.87 -6.73
N THR A 401 18.85 -18.59 -5.85
CA THR A 401 18.45 -18.07 -4.53
C THR A 401 19.68 -17.70 -3.71
N LYS A 402 20.66 -18.62 -3.57
CA LYS A 402 21.87 -18.37 -2.78
C LYS A 402 22.72 -17.24 -3.34
N VAL A 403 22.92 -17.19 -4.66
CA VAL A 403 23.66 -16.10 -5.32
C VAL A 403 22.94 -14.76 -5.12
N LYS A 404 21.63 -14.69 -5.38
CA LYS A 404 20.86 -13.45 -5.20
C LYS A 404 20.87 -12.99 -3.74
N ALA A 405 20.72 -13.92 -2.78
CA ALA A 405 20.77 -13.61 -1.35
C ALA A 405 22.13 -13.03 -0.95
N ALA A 406 23.23 -13.66 -1.37
CA ALA A 406 24.60 -13.18 -1.11
C ALA A 406 24.82 -11.77 -1.69
N LEU A 407 24.43 -11.53 -2.96
CA LEU A 407 24.53 -10.22 -3.59
C LEU A 407 23.68 -9.16 -2.87
N THR A 408 22.48 -9.52 -2.44
CA THR A 408 21.60 -8.61 -1.71
C THR A 408 22.20 -8.27 -0.34
N TYR A 409 22.73 -9.26 0.38
CA TYR A 409 23.38 -9.07 1.67
C TYR A 409 24.60 -8.14 1.55
N LEU A 410 25.44 -8.36 0.53
CA LEU A 410 26.57 -7.47 0.22
C LEU A 410 26.11 -6.04 -0.07
N ASN A 411 25.03 -5.87 -0.84
CA ASN A 411 24.46 -4.55 -1.13
C ASN A 411 23.82 -3.88 0.10
N MET A 412 23.30 -4.65 1.07
CA MET A 412 22.79 -4.11 2.33
C MET A 412 23.87 -3.50 3.22
N HIS A 413 25.12 -3.91 3.06
CA HIS A 413 26.27 -3.35 3.78
C HIS A 413 26.89 -2.14 3.08
N ARG A 414 26.46 -1.81 1.85
CA ARG A 414 26.95 -0.66 1.08
C ARG A 414 26.04 0.57 1.28
N PRO A 415 26.58 1.80 1.18
CA PRO A 415 25.76 3.01 1.13
C PRO A 415 24.82 2.98 -0.09
N GLY A 416 23.54 3.31 0.11
CA GLY A 416 22.54 3.34 -0.96
C GLY A 416 21.12 3.03 -0.48
N PRO A 417 20.14 2.97 -1.40
CA PRO A 417 18.73 2.74 -1.06
C PRO A 417 18.44 1.32 -0.56
N ASN A 418 19.37 0.38 -0.75
CA ASN A 418 19.24 -1.01 -0.31
C ASN A 418 19.96 -1.30 1.02
N ARG A 419 20.44 -0.28 1.73
CA ARG A 419 21.19 -0.43 2.99
C ARG A 419 20.33 -1.05 4.08
N SER A 420 20.94 -1.82 4.99
CA SER A 420 20.27 -2.42 6.15
C SER A 420 19.41 -1.42 6.93
N GLY A 421 19.94 -0.24 7.24
CA GLY A 421 19.17 0.79 7.96
C GLY A 421 17.90 1.27 7.24
N TYR A 422 17.84 1.20 5.90
CA TYR A 422 16.61 1.51 5.16
C TYR A 422 15.59 0.37 5.25
N HIS A 423 16.06 -0.88 5.27
CA HIS A 423 15.21 -2.05 5.54
C HIS A 423 14.68 -2.01 6.98
N ASP A 424 15.54 -1.80 7.98
CA ASP A 424 15.17 -1.75 9.40
C ASP A 424 14.17 -0.61 9.70
N HIS A 425 14.26 0.51 8.96
CA HIS A 425 13.27 1.58 9.06
C HIS A 425 11.88 1.17 8.53
N ARG A 426 11.81 0.38 7.45
CA ARG A 426 10.53 -0.08 6.85
C ARG A 426 9.96 -1.33 7.49
N PHE A 427 10.82 -2.14 8.10
CA PHE A 427 10.48 -3.40 8.73
C PHE A 427 11.39 -3.59 9.95
N PRO A 428 11.11 -2.89 11.06
CA PRO A 428 11.85 -3.08 12.30
C PRO A 428 11.68 -4.52 12.81
N GLU A 429 12.61 -4.94 13.67
CA GLU A 429 12.57 -6.26 14.25
C GLU A 429 11.28 -6.47 15.07
N LEU A 430 10.73 -7.67 14.95
CA LEU A 430 9.53 -8.09 15.65
C LEU A 430 9.87 -9.36 16.40
N SER A 431 9.39 -9.47 17.62
CA SER A 431 9.37 -10.71 18.37
C SER A 431 8.15 -11.55 18.02
N VAL A 432 8.19 -12.83 18.39
CA VAL A 432 7.01 -13.70 18.34
C VAL A 432 5.85 -13.10 19.15
N SER A 433 6.15 -12.54 20.34
CA SER A 433 5.15 -11.92 21.20
C SER A 433 4.45 -10.72 20.56
N ASP A 434 5.17 -9.92 19.75
CA ASP A 434 4.55 -8.80 19.02
C ASP A 434 3.52 -9.29 18.00
N ILE A 435 3.81 -10.40 17.31
CA ILE A 435 2.89 -11.02 16.36
C ILE A 435 1.70 -11.64 17.11
N GLU A 436 1.96 -12.38 18.20
CA GLU A 436 0.91 -12.97 19.04
C GLU A 436 -0.03 -11.91 19.60
N HIS A 437 0.48 -10.77 20.07
CA HIS A 437 -0.35 -9.66 20.55
C HIS A 437 -1.27 -9.15 19.43
N LYS A 438 -0.73 -8.94 18.22
CA LYS A 438 -1.53 -8.49 17.07
C LYS A 438 -2.62 -9.49 16.69
N ILE A 439 -2.28 -10.79 16.68
CA ILE A 439 -3.25 -11.87 16.40
C ILE A 439 -4.31 -11.95 17.49
N ALA A 440 -3.93 -11.87 18.77
CA ALA A 440 -4.87 -11.87 19.89
C ALA A 440 -5.83 -10.67 19.82
N HIS A 441 -5.33 -9.50 19.45
CA HIS A 441 -6.17 -8.32 19.24
C HIS A 441 -7.18 -8.55 18.10
N LEU A 442 -6.72 -9.02 16.92
CA LEU A 442 -7.62 -9.38 15.81
C LEU A 442 -8.64 -10.46 16.22
N GLY A 443 -8.19 -11.47 16.96
CA GLY A 443 -9.02 -12.57 17.46
C GLY A 443 -10.09 -12.10 18.44
N SER A 444 -9.78 -11.15 19.31
CA SER A 444 -10.74 -10.55 20.25
C SER A 444 -11.85 -9.78 19.53
N LEU A 445 -11.52 -9.06 18.46
CA LEU A 445 -12.47 -8.26 17.68
C LEU A 445 -13.40 -9.14 16.85
N LEU A 446 -12.84 -10.19 16.23
CA LEU A 446 -13.58 -11.09 15.34
C LEU A 446 -14.16 -12.32 16.04
N ARG A 447 -13.80 -12.55 17.32
CA ARG A 447 -14.11 -13.78 18.08
C ARG A 447 -13.63 -15.05 17.35
N ARG A 448 -12.39 -15.00 16.87
CA ARG A 448 -11.74 -16.05 16.06
C ARG A 448 -10.29 -16.23 16.47
N PHE A 449 -9.59 -17.19 15.86
CA PHE A 449 -8.13 -17.33 15.92
C PHE A 449 -7.53 -17.76 17.27
N GLU A 450 -8.34 -18.25 18.22
CA GLU A 450 -7.86 -18.64 19.56
C GLU A 450 -6.79 -19.74 19.54
N ASN A 451 -6.82 -20.62 18.54
CA ASN A 451 -5.90 -21.75 18.41
C ASN A 451 -4.67 -21.45 17.53
N ILE A 452 -4.49 -20.20 17.08
CA ILE A 452 -3.36 -19.86 16.22
C ILE A 452 -2.07 -19.78 17.03
N ARG A 453 -1.04 -20.48 16.54
CA ARG A 453 0.32 -20.50 17.09
C ARG A 453 1.27 -19.73 16.19
N VAL A 454 2.23 -19.06 16.81
CA VAL A 454 3.28 -18.32 16.13
C VAL A 454 4.64 -18.90 16.52
N GLU A 455 5.45 -19.24 15.54
CA GLU A 455 6.81 -19.72 15.74
C GLU A 455 7.78 -18.84 14.96
N GLN A 456 8.95 -18.54 15.52
CA GLN A 456 10.03 -17.90 14.77
C GLN A 456 10.58 -18.89 13.74
N PHE A 457 10.48 -18.57 12.44
CA PHE A 457 11.06 -19.40 11.38
C PHE A 457 12.52 -19.01 11.10
N SER A 458 12.77 -17.70 10.98
CA SER A 458 14.11 -17.12 10.87
C SER A 458 14.03 -15.61 11.14
N LYS A 459 15.14 -14.86 11.12
CA LYS A 459 15.12 -13.40 11.32
C LYS A 459 14.07 -12.71 10.42
N HIS A 460 13.15 -11.95 11.04
CA HIS A 460 11.99 -11.28 10.41
C HIS A 460 10.98 -12.20 9.67
N ILE A 461 10.99 -13.51 9.92
CA ILE A 461 10.05 -14.48 9.34
C ILE A 461 9.42 -15.33 10.43
N PHE A 462 8.11 -15.44 10.38
CA PHE A 462 7.28 -16.18 11.32
C PHE A 462 6.51 -17.27 10.58
N LYS A 463 6.32 -18.39 11.27
CA LYS A 463 5.41 -19.44 10.87
C LYS A 463 4.14 -19.30 11.70
N ILE A 464 3.00 -19.32 11.01
CA ILE A 464 1.67 -19.25 11.61
C ILE A 464 0.91 -20.53 11.21
N SER A 465 0.36 -21.23 12.20
CA SER A 465 -0.43 -22.44 12.01
C SER A 465 -1.43 -22.60 13.16
N THR A 466 -2.33 -23.56 13.04
CA THR A 466 -3.15 -24.05 14.16
C THR A 466 -2.46 -25.17 14.92
#